data_AF-A0A4R8MJ46-F1
#
_entry.id   AF-A0A4R8MJ46-F1
#
_cell.length_a   1.000
_cell.length_b   1.000
_cell.length_c   1.000
_cell.angle_alpha   90.00
_cell.angle_beta   90.00
_cell.angle_gamma   90.00
#
_symmetry.space_group_name_H-M   'P 1'
#
loop_
_entity.id
_entity.type
_entity.pdbx_description
1 polymer ?
#
loop_
_entity_poly.entity_id
_entity_poly.type
_entity_poly.pdbx_seq_one_letter_code
_entity_poly.pdbx_strand_id
1 'polypeptide(L)'
;MKYSNPNNPDIKSILDGCLKGNTNSWNRFIDLFHRLISGVVHKNHYGKDYEDVVQLVYLKLVEDDFRLLRKFDGELFASFLIYLSESVKNIIRNENRKEIRKNKREIVSSPEDFHHFASDTNSQDSEDETEFLEYLMTNLESPFREVLLLKFRGYKSREIADILKIPLNTVLTRSARGIEKIKKMKESGILIK
;
A
#
# COMPACT_ATOMS: atom_id res chain seq x y z
N MET A 1 17.28 -3.28 -26.85
CA MET A 1 16.41 -4.46 -26.68
C MET A 1 15.95 -4.51 -25.22
N LYS A 2 14.68 -4.21 -24.95
CA LYS A 2 14.11 -4.32 -23.60
C LYS A 2 13.80 -5.79 -23.34
N TYR A 3 14.45 -6.39 -22.35
CA TYR A 3 14.13 -7.74 -21.89
C TYR A 3 12.70 -7.73 -21.32
N SER A 4 11.73 -8.24 -22.07
CA SER A 4 10.44 -8.64 -21.51
C SER A 4 10.66 -9.92 -20.72
N ASN A 5 10.76 -9.78 -19.39
CA ASN A 5 10.73 -10.91 -18.48
C ASN A 5 9.26 -11.40 -18.37
N PRO A 6 8.94 -12.64 -18.81
CA PRO A 6 7.56 -13.15 -18.85
C PRO A 6 6.89 -13.28 -17.48
N ASN A 7 7.60 -13.05 -16.37
CA ASN A 7 7.10 -13.15 -15.00
C ASN A 7 6.84 -11.81 -14.30
N ASN A 8 7.07 -10.66 -14.94
CA ASN A 8 6.61 -9.38 -14.42
C ASN A 8 5.28 -9.05 -15.10
N PRO A 9 4.12 -9.17 -14.42
CA PRO A 9 2.85 -8.84 -15.03
C PRO A 9 2.89 -7.38 -15.48
N ASP A 10 2.70 -7.18 -16.79
CA ASP A 10 2.64 -5.84 -17.37
C ASP A 10 1.44 -5.11 -16.78
N ILE A 11 1.72 -4.22 -15.82
CA ILE A 11 0.68 -3.51 -15.11
C ILE A 11 -0.10 -2.59 -16.04
N LYS A 12 0.54 -2.00 -17.06
CA LYS A 12 -0.15 -1.16 -18.04
C LYS A 12 -1.16 -1.98 -18.83
N SER A 13 -0.76 -3.16 -19.30
CA SER A 13 -1.68 -4.07 -20.02
C SER A 13 -2.89 -4.46 -19.16
N ILE A 14 -2.68 -4.76 -17.88
CA ILE A 14 -3.78 -5.10 -16.95
C ILE A 14 -4.70 -3.90 -16.76
N LEU A 15 -4.15 -2.73 -16.47
CA LEU A 15 -4.93 -1.51 -16.22
C LEU A 15 -5.69 -1.08 -17.48
N ASP A 16 -5.05 -1.05 -18.64
CA ASP A 16 -5.69 -0.71 -19.92
C ASP A 16 -6.87 -1.64 -20.23
N GLY A 17 -6.73 -2.94 -19.94
CA GLY A 17 -7.81 -3.89 -20.06
C GLY A 17 -8.95 -3.62 -19.08
N CYS A 18 -8.63 -3.31 -17.81
CA CYS A 18 -9.62 -2.92 -16.80
C CYS A 18 -10.40 -1.67 -17.23
N LEU A 19 -9.70 -0.64 -17.73
CA LEU A 19 -10.27 0.61 -18.22
C LEU A 19 -11.16 0.42 -19.45
N LYS A 20 -10.98 -0.67 -20.20
CA LYS A 20 -11.84 -1.09 -21.32
C LYS A 20 -12.99 -2.02 -20.91
N GLY A 21 -13.14 -2.30 -19.61
CA GLY A 21 -14.16 -3.23 -19.10
C GLY A 21 -13.88 -4.71 -19.40
N ASN A 22 -12.63 -5.07 -19.71
CA ASN A 22 -12.27 -6.47 -20.01
C ASN A 22 -12.34 -7.33 -18.74
N THR A 23 -13.22 -8.34 -18.74
CA THR A 23 -13.43 -9.24 -17.60
C THR A 23 -12.17 -10.02 -17.21
N ASN A 24 -11.36 -10.48 -18.18
CA ASN A 24 -10.15 -11.24 -17.87
C ASN A 24 -9.09 -10.35 -17.20
N SER A 25 -8.96 -9.10 -17.62
CA SER A 25 -8.09 -8.12 -16.97
C SER A 25 -8.54 -7.81 -15.55
N TRP A 26 -9.86 -7.69 -15.32
CA TRP A 26 -10.42 -7.49 -13.97
C TRP A 26 -10.23 -8.71 -13.06
N ASN A 27 -10.46 -9.93 -13.57
CA ASN A 27 -10.16 -11.15 -12.82
C ASN A 27 -8.68 -11.19 -12.43
N ARG A 28 -7.79 -10.89 -13.39
CA ARG A 28 -6.35 -10.85 -13.13
C ARG A 28 -5.96 -9.76 -12.12
N PHE A 29 -6.60 -8.59 -12.18
CA PHE A 29 -6.40 -7.52 -11.21
C PHE A 29 -6.79 -7.99 -9.79
N ILE A 30 -7.96 -8.59 -9.65
CA ILE A 30 -8.46 -9.10 -8.37
C ILE A 30 -7.50 -10.17 -7.82
N ASP A 31 -7.11 -11.15 -8.63
CA ASP A 31 -6.17 -12.21 -8.22
C ASP A 31 -4.85 -11.66 -7.67
N LEU A 32 -4.33 -10.59 -8.28
CA LEU A 32 -3.05 -10.00 -7.92
C LEU A 32 -3.14 -9.09 -6.69
N PHE A 33 -4.21 -8.31 -6.57
CA PHE A 33 -4.26 -7.20 -5.63
C PHE A 33 -5.27 -7.38 -4.49
N HIS A 34 -6.16 -8.36 -4.54
CA HIS A 34 -7.16 -8.58 -3.50
C HIS A 34 -6.51 -8.81 -2.13
N ARG A 35 -5.43 -9.60 -2.05
CA ARG A 35 -4.70 -9.83 -0.80
C ARG A 35 -4.09 -8.54 -0.23
N LEU A 36 -3.55 -7.66 -1.09
CA LEU A 36 -3.02 -6.37 -0.67
C LEU A 36 -4.14 -5.48 -0.13
N ILE A 37 -5.23 -5.33 -0.88
CA ILE A 37 -6.39 -4.51 -0.51
C ILE A 37 -6.94 -4.99 0.84
N SER A 38 -7.23 -6.29 0.94
CA SER A 38 -7.71 -6.97 2.15
C SER A 38 -6.80 -6.72 3.35
N GLY A 39 -5.48 -6.87 3.18
CA GLY A 39 -4.51 -6.65 4.24
C GLY A 39 -4.46 -5.19 4.72
N VAL A 40 -4.59 -4.21 3.82
CA VAL A 40 -4.65 -2.79 4.19
C VAL A 40 -5.97 -2.48 4.89
N VAL A 41 -7.10 -2.99 4.41
CA VAL A 41 -8.42 -2.82 5.05
C VAL A 41 -8.42 -3.40 6.46
N HIS A 42 -7.98 -4.65 6.62
CA HIS A 42 -7.97 -5.32 7.91
C HIS A 42 -7.21 -4.52 8.98
N LYS A 43 -6.09 -3.90 8.62
CA LYS A 43 -5.27 -3.08 9.54
C LYS A 43 -5.89 -1.72 9.90
N ASN A 44 -6.78 -1.16 9.07
CA ASN A 44 -7.15 0.26 9.15
C ASN A 44 -8.66 0.54 9.23
N HIS A 45 -9.53 -0.44 8.99
CA HIS A 45 -10.98 -0.25 9.08
C HIS A 45 -11.42 0.06 10.52
N TYR A 46 -12.46 0.89 10.66
CA TYR A 46 -13.04 1.24 11.95
C TYR A 46 -14.57 1.34 11.85
N GLY A 47 -15.28 0.75 12.81
CA GLY A 47 -16.73 0.90 13.01
C GLY A 47 -17.60 0.16 12.00
N LYS A 48 -17.19 0.08 10.73
CA LYS A 48 -17.89 -0.63 9.65
C LYS A 48 -17.37 -2.05 9.48
N ASP A 49 -18.23 -2.95 8.98
CA ASP A 49 -17.84 -4.32 8.67
C ASP A 49 -16.68 -4.39 7.66
N TYR A 50 -15.79 -5.35 7.85
CA TYR A 50 -14.61 -5.54 7.02
C TYR A 50 -14.98 -5.76 5.54
N GLU A 51 -15.97 -6.61 5.26
CA GLU A 51 -16.38 -6.97 3.89
C GLU A 51 -16.99 -5.75 3.19
N ASP A 52 -17.79 -4.95 3.90
CA ASP A 52 -18.35 -3.71 3.40
C ASP A 52 -17.26 -2.71 2.99
N VAL A 53 -16.18 -2.61 3.78
CA VAL A 53 -15.06 -1.71 3.47
C VAL A 53 -14.26 -2.23 2.29
N VAL A 54 -14.04 -3.55 2.17
CA VAL A 54 -13.42 -4.14 0.97
C VAL A 54 -14.26 -3.85 -0.27
N GLN A 55 -15.57 -4.04 -0.20
CA GLN A 55 -16.47 -3.75 -1.31
C GLN A 55 -16.46 -2.25 -1.67
N LEU A 56 -16.47 -1.37 -0.67
CA LEU A 56 -16.35 0.08 -0.87
C LEU A 56 -15.07 0.44 -1.62
N VAL A 57 -13.94 -0.20 -1.30
CA VAL A 57 -12.68 0.02 -2.03
C VAL A 57 -12.86 -0.31 -3.51
N TYR A 58 -13.45 -1.45 -3.86
CA TYR A 58 -13.69 -1.80 -5.26
C TYR A 58 -14.65 -0.84 -5.95
N LEU A 59 -15.71 -0.39 -5.27
CA LEU A 59 -16.61 0.64 -5.79
C LEU A 59 -15.84 1.92 -6.10
N LYS A 60 -14.97 2.38 -5.19
CA LYS A 60 -14.14 3.58 -5.41
C LYS A 60 -13.13 3.42 -6.54
N LEU A 61 -12.65 2.21 -6.82
CA LEU A 61 -11.75 1.95 -7.95
C LEU A 61 -12.48 2.06 -9.30
N VAL A 62 -13.79 1.78 -9.35
CA VAL A 62 -14.59 1.83 -10.59
C VAL A 62 -15.41 3.11 -10.75
N GLU A 63 -15.63 3.87 -9.68
CA GLU A 63 -16.30 5.16 -9.70
C GLU A 63 -15.59 6.19 -10.60
N ASP A 64 -16.35 7.23 -11.00
CA ASP A 64 -15.86 8.36 -11.80
C ASP A 64 -15.10 7.93 -13.07
N ASP A 65 -15.60 6.92 -13.80
CA ASP A 65 -14.92 6.34 -14.97
C ASP A 65 -13.48 5.89 -14.64
N PHE A 66 -13.34 5.08 -13.59
CA PHE A 66 -12.06 4.51 -13.15
C PHE A 66 -10.99 5.57 -12.83
N ARG A 67 -11.38 6.76 -12.34
CA ARG A 67 -10.47 7.90 -12.15
C ARG A 67 -9.21 7.55 -11.36
N LEU A 68 -9.31 6.71 -10.33
CA LEU A 68 -8.16 6.27 -9.55
C LEU A 68 -7.19 5.44 -10.42
N LEU A 69 -7.70 4.47 -11.18
CA LEU A 69 -6.85 3.67 -12.06
C LEU A 69 -6.22 4.53 -13.17
N ARG A 70 -6.97 5.48 -13.75
CA ARG A 70 -6.47 6.41 -14.78
C ARG A 70 -5.41 7.39 -14.28
N LYS A 71 -5.42 7.73 -12.99
CA LYS A 71 -4.47 8.67 -12.38
C LYS A 71 -3.06 8.09 -12.26
N PHE A 72 -2.93 6.76 -12.29
CA PHE A 72 -1.63 6.12 -12.26
C PHE A 72 -0.94 6.22 -13.63
N ASP A 73 0.25 6.81 -13.66
CA ASP A 73 1.07 7.04 -14.87
C ASP A 73 2.38 6.23 -14.89
N GLY A 74 2.64 5.45 -13.83
CA GLY A 74 3.84 4.63 -13.71
C GLY A 74 3.85 3.40 -14.62
N GLU A 75 5.04 2.84 -14.83
CA GLU A 75 5.23 1.63 -15.68
C GLU A 75 5.53 0.36 -14.87
N LEU A 76 5.99 0.52 -13.63
CA LEU A 76 6.46 -0.60 -12.81
C LEU A 76 5.32 -1.15 -11.94
N PHE A 77 5.21 -2.48 -11.90
CA PHE A 77 4.27 -3.18 -11.03
C PHE A 77 4.43 -2.76 -9.56
N ALA A 78 5.68 -2.63 -9.08
CA ALA A 78 5.98 -2.17 -7.72
C ALA A 78 5.46 -0.75 -7.44
N SER A 79 5.56 0.17 -8.41
CA SER A 79 5.01 1.51 -8.27
C SER A 79 3.49 1.49 -8.14
N PHE A 80 2.82 0.58 -8.87
CA PHE A 80 1.38 0.41 -8.74
C PHE A 80 0.95 -0.19 -7.39
N LEU A 81 1.72 -1.13 -6.83
CA LEU A 81 1.45 -1.64 -5.48
C LEU A 81 1.46 -0.52 -4.43
N ILE A 82 2.44 0.38 -4.52
CA ILE A 82 2.53 1.55 -3.63
C ILE A 82 1.33 2.47 -3.85
N TYR A 83 1.08 2.85 -5.10
CA TYR A 83 -0.03 3.71 -5.48
C TYR A 83 -1.38 3.17 -4.99
N LEU A 84 -1.64 1.87 -5.21
CA LEU A 84 -2.87 1.22 -4.82
C LEU A 84 -3.01 1.17 -3.29
N SER A 85 -1.95 0.81 -2.57
CA SER A 85 -1.96 0.80 -1.10
C SER A 85 -2.31 2.18 -0.52
N GLU A 86 -1.68 3.26 -1.01
CA GLU A 86 -1.97 4.61 -0.53
C GLU A 86 -3.38 5.08 -0.92
N SER A 87 -3.85 4.70 -2.11
CA SER A 87 -5.24 4.96 -2.53
C SER A 87 -6.25 4.26 -1.61
N VAL A 88 -6.01 3.00 -1.25
CA VAL A 88 -6.86 2.23 -0.33
C VAL A 88 -6.86 2.85 1.06
N LYS A 89 -5.70 3.23 1.62
CA LYS A 89 -5.62 3.93 2.91
C LYS A 89 -6.42 5.23 2.90
N ASN A 90 -6.33 6.01 1.82
CA ASN A 90 -7.06 7.26 1.68
C ASN A 90 -8.59 7.04 1.62
N ILE A 91 -9.04 5.99 0.93
CA ILE A 91 -10.46 5.58 0.91
C ILE A 91 -10.92 5.26 2.34
N ILE A 92 -10.19 4.39 3.05
CA ILE A 92 -10.55 3.97 4.42
C ILE A 92 -10.55 5.16 5.38
N ARG A 93 -9.54 6.03 5.32
CA ARG A 93 -9.45 7.22 6.16
C ARG A 93 -10.66 8.15 5.96
N ASN A 94 -11.09 8.31 4.72
CA ASN A 94 -12.28 9.10 4.42
C ASN A 94 -13.55 8.43 4.93
N GLU A 95 -13.67 7.11 4.81
CA GLU A 95 -14.82 6.37 5.33
C GLU A 95 -14.88 6.41 6.87
N ASN A 96 -13.79 6.10 7.56
CA ASN A 96 -13.71 6.18 9.02
C ASN A 96 -14.07 7.59 9.53
N ARG A 97 -13.64 8.65 8.82
CA ARG A 97 -14.02 10.04 9.16
C ARG A 97 -15.52 10.29 9.03
N LYS A 98 -16.20 9.66 8.06
CA LYS A 98 -17.66 9.76 7.93
C LYS A 98 -18.36 9.02 9.07
N GLU A 99 -17.93 7.79 9.37
CA GLU A 99 -18.50 6.99 10.47
C GLU A 99 -18.33 7.68 11.82
N ILE A 100 -17.14 8.23 12.12
CA ILE A 100 -16.92 9.00 13.35
C ILE A 100 -17.86 10.21 13.42
N ARG A 101 -18.09 10.92 12.31
CA ARG A 101 -19.01 12.07 12.26
C ARG A 101 -20.46 11.64 12.43
N LYS A 102 -20.84 10.49 11.86
CA LYS A 102 -22.18 9.91 12.00
C LYS A 102 -22.44 9.51 13.46
N ASN A 103 -21.53 8.76 14.07
CA ASN A 103 -21.63 8.34 15.47
C ASN A 103 -21.63 9.55 16.42
N LYS A 104 -20.81 10.58 16.16
CA LYS A 104 -20.86 11.84 16.94
C LYS A 104 -22.20 12.58 16.83
N ARG A 105 -22.91 12.49 15.71
CA ARG A 105 -24.25 13.07 15.56
C ARG A 105 -25.32 12.24 16.25
N GLU A 106 -25.15 10.92 16.30
CA GLU A 106 -26.06 10.01 17.01
C GLU A 106 -25.89 10.11 18.54
N ILE A 107 -24.67 10.33 19.05
CA ILE A 107 -24.37 10.47 20.49
C ILE A 107 -24.91 11.79 21.09
N VAL A 108 -25.18 12.83 20.28
CA VAL A 108 -25.79 14.09 20.77
C VAL A 108 -27.26 13.92 21.20
N SER A 109 -27.82 12.70 21.12
CA SER A 109 -29.17 12.37 21.62
C SER A 109 -29.22 11.71 23.00
N SER A 110 -28.10 11.57 23.73
CA SER A 110 -28.09 11.02 25.10
C SER A 110 -26.97 11.65 25.94
N PRO A 111 -27.27 12.42 26.99
CA PRO A 111 -26.26 13.11 27.77
C PRO A 111 -25.83 12.24 28.95
N GLU A 112 -24.90 11.30 28.76
CA GLU A 112 -24.07 10.79 29.86
C GLU A 112 -22.87 9.98 29.31
N ASP A 113 -21.69 10.32 29.83
CA ASP A 113 -20.40 9.60 29.77
C ASP A 113 -19.63 9.51 28.44
N PHE A 114 -18.60 10.36 28.26
CA PHE A 114 -17.45 9.98 27.43
C PHE A 114 -16.13 10.64 27.88
N HIS A 115 -15.45 9.97 28.81
CA HIS A 115 -14.03 10.17 29.10
C HIS A 115 -13.25 8.91 28.68
N HIS A 116 -12.79 8.83 27.43
CA HIS A 116 -11.55 8.16 26.99
C HIS A 116 -11.45 8.19 25.44
N PHE A 117 -10.22 8.20 24.92
CA PHE A 117 -9.81 8.40 23.50
C PHE A 117 -9.59 9.84 23.02
N ALA A 118 -9.04 10.68 23.90
CA ALA A 118 -8.20 11.79 23.47
C ALA A 118 -6.79 11.60 24.04
N SER A 119 -6.03 10.68 23.46
CA SER A 119 -4.57 10.68 23.61
C SER A 119 -3.94 10.01 22.39
N ASP A 120 -3.02 10.76 21.80
CA ASP A 120 -1.99 10.37 20.83
C ASP A 120 -2.36 10.45 19.34
N THR A 121 -2.60 11.69 18.93
CA THR A 121 -1.90 12.27 17.76
C THR A 121 -0.43 11.86 17.73
N ASN A 122 -0.07 10.88 16.89
CA ASN A 122 1.25 10.83 16.25
C ASN A 122 1.11 11.19 14.78
N SER A 123 1.02 12.49 14.53
CA SER A 123 1.19 13.13 13.21
C SER A 123 2.66 13.21 12.78
N GLN A 124 3.57 12.55 13.50
CA GLN A 124 5.02 12.53 13.25
C GLN A 124 5.47 11.25 12.53
N ASP A 125 4.72 10.14 12.62
CA ASP A 125 5.08 8.87 11.97
C ASP A 125 4.89 8.91 10.43
N SER A 126 4.10 9.84 9.90
CA SER A 126 3.83 9.90 8.46
C SER A 126 4.93 10.59 7.64
N GLU A 127 5.70 11.51 8.23
CA GLU A 127 6.80 12.18 7.53
C GLU A 127 8.02 11.26 7.47
N ASP A 128 8.42 10.65 8.58
CA ASP A 128 9.50 9.65 8.64
C ASP A 128 9.23 8.45 7.73
N GLU A 129 7.98 7.97 7.68
CA GLU A 129 7.58 6.84 6.83
C GLU A 129 7.65 7.20 5.33
N THR A 130 7.33 8.45 4.97
CA THR A 130 7.37 8.92 3.58
C THR A 130 8.79 9.19 3.13
N GLU A 131 9.60 9.85 3.96
CA GLU A 131 11.01 10.13 3.71
C GLU A 131 11.82 8.82 3.61
N PHE A 132 11.53 7.84 4.46
CA PHE A 132 12.14 6.51 4.40
C PHE A 132 11.77 5.76 3.10
N LEU A 133 10.54 5.90 2.63
CA LEU A 133 10.08 5.29 1.37
C LEU A 133 10.74 5.94 0.15
N GLU A 134 10.80 7.27 0.12
CA GLU A 134 11.44 8.06 -0.94
C GLU A 134 12.94 7.77 -1.04
N TYR A 135 13.59 7.58 0.10
CA TYR A 135 14.99 7.19 0.17
C TYR A 135 15.24 5.79 -0.40
N LEU A 136 14.42 4.80 0.00
CA LEU A 136 14.47 3.44 -0.58
C LEU A 136 14.32 3.48 -2.10
N MET A 137 13.43 4.35 -2.60
CA MET A 137 13.14 4.54 -4.02
C MET A 137 14.27 5.23 -4.80
N THR A 138 15.09 6.06 -4.16
CA THR A 138 16.10 6.86 -4.86
C THR A 138 17.49 6.23 -4.82
N ASN A 139 17.88 5.61 -3.69
CA ASN A 139 19.31 5.32 -3.43
C ASN A 139 19.69 3.84 -3.37
N LEU A 140 18.72 2.92 -3.35
CA LEU A 140 18.99 1.50 -3.21
C LEU A 140 18.84 0.77 -4.54
N GLU A 141 19.83 -0.06 -4.94
CA GLU A 141 19.70 -0.92 -6.12
C GLU A 141 18.43 -1.78 -6.06
N SER A 142 17.74 -1.92 -7.21
CA SER A 142 16.42 -2.54 -7.35
C SER A 142 16.22 -3.85 -6.56
N PRO A 143 17.17 -4.81 -6.53
CA PRO A 143 16.97 -6.08 -5.81
C PRO A 143 16.82 -5.94 -4.29
N PHE A 144 17.43 -4.92 -3.69
CA PHE A 144 17.36 -4.69 -2.24
C PHE A 144 16.13 -3.87 -1.88
N ARG A 145 15.79 -2.89 -2.73
CA ARG A 145 14.65 -1.99 -2.55
C ARG A 145 13.34 -2.75 -2.42
N GLU A 146 13.08 -3.68 -3.34
CA GLU A 146 11.84 -4.46 -3.36
C GLU A 146 11.65 -5.28 -2.10
N VAL A 147 12.71 -5.94 -1.63
CA VAL A 147 12.69 -6.75 -0.40
C VAL A 147 12.45 -5.88 0.83
N LEU A 148 13.13 -4.74 0.95
CA LEU A 148 13.01 -3.86 2.10
C LEU A 148 11.65 -3.16 2.17
N LEU A 149 11.13 -2.73 1.02
CA LEU A 149 9.80 -2.13 0.94
C LEU A 149 8.72 -3.10 1.45
N LEU A 150 8.75 -4.35 0.99
CA LEU A 150 7.78 -5.36 1.45
C LEU A 150 7.96 -5.69 2.93
N LYS A 151 9.20 -5.78 3.43
CA LYS A 151 9.45 -5.95 4.87
C LYS A 151 8.87 -4.81 5.70
N PHE A 152 9.07 -3.58 5.24
CA PHE A 152 8.58 -2.38 5.90
C PHE A 152 7.04 -2.34 5.97
N ARG A 153 6.36 -2.84 4.93
CA ARG A 153 4.88 -3.02 4.94
C ARG A 153 4.39 -4.19 5.80
N GLY A 154 5.30 -4.90 6.48
CA GLY A 154 4.99 -5.95 7.45
C GLY A 154 4.86 -7.36 6.86
N TYR A 155 5.28 -7.59 5.62
CA TYR A 155 5.32 -8.93 5.04
C TYR A 155 6.45 -9.76 5.65
N LYS A 156 6.17 -11.03 5.97
CA LYS A 156 7.17 -11.98 6.46
C LYS A 156 8.11 -12.39 5.33
N SER A 157 9.37 -12.71 5.63
CA SER A 157 10.37 -13.08 4.62
C SER A 157 9.94 -14.23 3.69
N ARG A 158 9.13 -15.17 4.20
CA ARG A 158 8.55 -16.25 3.38
C ARG A 158 7.52 -15.73 2.38
N GLU A 159 6.64 -14.83 2.82
CA GLU A 159 5.67 -14.18 1.93
C GLU A 159 6.37 -13.32 0.88
N ILE A 160 7.46 -12.64 1.26
CA ILE A 160 8.29 -11.87 0.32
C ILE A 160 8.96 -12.78 -0.71
N ALA A 161 9.43 -13.96 -0.30
CA ALA A 161 9.99 -14.96 -1.21
C ALA A 161 8.94 -15.42 -2.22
N ASP A 162 7.71 -15.63 -1.74
CA ASP A 162 6.58 -16.02 -2.58
C ASP A 162 6.11 -14.90 -3.51
N ILE A 163 6.15 -13.64 -3.07
CA ILE A 163 5.78 -12.44 -3.84
C ILE A 163 6.82 -12.16 -4.93
N LEU A 164 8.10 -12.14 -4.56
CA LEU A 164 9.21 -11.79 -5.46
C LEU A 164 9.72 -12.99 -6.27
N LYS A 165 9.22 -14.20 -5.98
CA LYS A 165 9.64 -15.46 -6.62
C LYS A 165 11.15 -15.67 -6.57
N ILE A 166 11.74 -15.38 -5.41
CA ILE A 166 13.17 -15.58 -5.13
C ILE A 166 13.33 -16.50 -3.91
N PRO A 167 14.45 -17.23 -3.78
CA PRO A 167 14.67 -18.08 -2.61
C PRO A 167 14.56 -17.29 -1.29
N LEU A 168 14.03 -17.91 -0.24
CA LEU A 168 13.95 -17.30 1.10
C LEU A 168 15.32 -16.79 1.56
N ASN A 169 16.38 -17.56 1.31
CA ASN A 169 17.75 -17.14 1.61
C ASN A 169 18.15 -15.87 0.84
N THR A 170 17.70 -15.73 -0.41
CA THR A 170 17.91 -14.51 -1.20
C THR A 170 17.17 -13.31 -0.61
N VAL A 171 15.94 -13.49 -0.10
CA VAL A 171 15.22 -12.44 0.64
C VAL A 171 15.99 -12.02 1.89
N LEU A 172 16.44 -12.99 2.69
CA LEU A 172 17.18 -12.72 3.93
C LEU A 172 18.50 -11.99 3.65
N THR A 173 19.29 -12.46 2.69
CA THR A 173 20.55 -11.81 2.31
C THR A 173 20.33 -10.43 1.71
N ARG A 174 19.31 -10.24 0.85
CA ARG A 174 19.00 -8.92 0.26
C ARG A 174 18.50 -7.93 1.30
N SER A 175 17.69 -8.38 2.26
CA SER A 175 17.25 -7.55 3.38
C SER A 175 18.42 -7.11 4.26
N ALA A 176 19.32 -8.04 4.61
CA ALA A 176 20.50 -7.72 5.43
C ALA A 176 21.43 -6.72 4.73
N ARG A 177 21.77 -6.98 3.45
CA ARG A 177 22.62 -6.08 2.65
C ARG A 177 21.99 -4.71 2.41
N GLY A 178 20.67 -4.67 2.22
CA GLY A 178 19.94 -3.42 2.07
C GLY A 178 19.98 -2.56 3.34
N ILE A 179 19.78 -3.17 4.52
CA ILE A 179 19.89 -2.47 5.81
C ILE A 179 21.33 -1.97 6.06
N GLU A 180 22.34 -2.77 5.71
CA GLU A 180 23.75 -2.36 5.85
C GLU A 180 24.07 -1.15 4.97
N LYS A 181 23.59 -1.11 3.72
CA LYS A 181 23.73 0.06 2.84
C LYS A 181 23.08 1.31 3.45
N ILE A 182 21.86 1.19 3.98
CA ILE A 182 21.15 2.30 4.65
C ILE A 182 21.95 2.83 5.85
N LYS A 183 22.50 1.94 6.68
CA LYS A 183 23.34 2.34 7.83
C LYS A 183 24.58 3.12 7.40
N LYS A 184 25.31 2.62 6.39
CA LYS A 184 26.49 3.29 5.82
C LYS A 184 26.15 4.68 5.26
N MET A 185 24.99 4.80 4.62
CA MET A 185 24.52 6.08 4.09
C MET A 185 24.16 7.09 5.20
N LYS A 186 23.63 6.61 6.34
CA LYS A 186 23.37 7.42 7.54
C LYS A 186 24.66 7.90 8.21
N GLU A 187 25.66 7.04 8.30
CA GLU A 187 26.98 7.36 8.85
C GLU A 187 27.77 8.34 7.95
N SER A 188 27.51 8.33 6.64
CA SER A 188 28.17 9.21 5.66
C SER A 188 27.56 10.63 5.59
N GLY A 189 26.59 10.96 6.46
CA GLY A 189 26.00 12.30 6.53
C GLY A 189 25.08 12.68 5.38
N ILE A 190 24.63 11.72 4.56
CA ILE A 190 23.68 11.96 3.45
C ILE A 190 22.24 12.18 3.98
N LEU A 191 22.02 11.97 5.28
CA LEU A 191 20.71 11.96 5.95
C LEU A 191 20.42 13.20 6.83
N ILE A 192 21.09 14.34 6.57
CA ILE A 192 20.71 15.61 7.21
C ILE A 192 20.69 16.74 6.18
N LYS A 193 19.52 16.99 5.61
CA LYS A 193 18.94 18.33 5.42
C LYS A 193 17.50 18.26 4.95
#